data_AF-A0A9D9L568-F1
#
_entry.id   AF-A0A9D9L568-F1
#
_cell.length_a   1.000
_cell.length_b   1.000
_cell.length_c   1.000
_cell.angle_alpha   90.00
_cell.angle_beta   90.00
_cell.angle_gamma   90.00
#
_symmetry.space_group_name_H-M   'P 1'
#
loop_
_entity.id
_entity.type
_entity.pdbx_description
1 polymer ?
#
loop_
_entity_poly.entity_id
_entity_poly.type
_entity_poly.pdbx_seq_one_letter_code
_entity_poly.pdbx_strand_id
1 'polypeptide(L)'
;MADSKIHRCDEPKSAFLPVGLCEQFESIVSNTQNEYTYSDILKLIDFYLLHPLNEEKNSQLILRDTYHWRIKSKDKQGNEITKLYPDKFFHAMLKISDLKDDIIWTYTDKKTKEALKSMDLDNSLICASHPRAVLNMDCKKEIIEDNNGNLIVNISNSEAGYKCLFRHIRNALAHNNIFFYENGNILLKDFQRDGGKQKDNKVTAAILIKFDTLFEWIKLIETEQENNEE
;
A
#
# COMPACT_ATOMS: atom_id res chain seq x y z
N MET A 1 9.24 -7.72 21.19
CA MET A 1 8.02 -8.53 21.08
C MET A 1 7.00 -7.64 20.40
N ALA A 2 6.67 -7.91 19.13
CA ALA A 2 5.55 -7.23 18.49
C ALA A 2 4.29 -7.88 19.05
N ASP A 3 3.48 -7.13 19.80
CA ASP A 3 2.10 -7.54 20.09
C ASP A 3 1.46 -7.90 18.75
N SER A 4 1.07 -9.15 18.60
CA SER A 4 0.41 -9.59 17.37
C SER A 4 -0.94 -8.89 17.32
N LYS A 5 -1.06 -7.85 16.48
CA LYS A 5 -2.37 -7.28 16.16
C LYS A 5 -3.24 -8.41 15.60
N ILE A 6 -4.38 -8.62 16.23
CA ILE A 6 -5.37 -9.64 15.85
C ILE A 6 -6.67 -8.89 15.56
N HIS A 7 -7.19 -9.08 14.36
CA HIS A 7 -8.50 -8.57 13.99
C HIS A 7 -9.58 -9.43 14.66
N ARG A 8 -10.48 -8.78 15.40
CA ARG A 8 -11.68 -9.39 15.97
C ARG A 8 -12.85 -8.43 15.75
N CYS A 9 -13.87 -8.90 15.05
CA CYS A 9 -15.12 -8.17 14.88
C CYS A 9 -16.27 -9.16 14.74
N ASP A 10 -17.49 -8.68 15.01
CA ASP A 10 -18.72 -9.45 14.85
C ASP A 10 -19.39 -9.20 13.49
N GLU A 11 -18.77 -8.39 12.63
CA GLU A 11 -19.26 -8.11 11.28
C GLU A 11 -19.33 -9.39 10.43
N PRO A 12 -20.39 -9.54 9.61
CA PRO A 12 -20.52 -10.68 8.73
C PRO A 12 -19.36 -10.74 7.74
N LYS A 13 -18.84 -11.96 7.52
CA LYS A 13 -17.81 -12.19 6.50
C LYS A 13 -18.45 -12.18 5.12
N SER A 14 -17.83 -11.49 4.19
CA SER A 14 -18.30 -11.38 2.81
C SER A 14 -17.33 -12.03 1.83
N ALA A 15 -17.90 -12.54 0.74
CA ALA A 15 -17.14 -12.90 -0.45
C ALA A 15 -16.91 -11.63 -1.29
N PHE A 16 -15.84 -11.65 -2.08
CA PHE A 16 -15.62 -10.63 -3.11
C PHE A 16 -16.45 -10.91 -4.36
N LEU A 17 -16.70 -9.87 -5.15
CA LEU A 17 -17.45 -9.97 -6.40
C LEU A 17 -16.64 -10.74 -7.47
N PRO A 18 -17.22 -11.76 -8.15
CA PRO A 18 -16.50 -12.66 -9.06
C PRO A 18 -16.39 -12.10 -10.50
N VAL A 19 -16.02 -10.83 -10.64
CA VAL A 19 -15.89 -10.13 -11.92
C VAL A 19 -14.44 -9.69 -12.14
N GLY A 20 -13.99 -9.66 -13.40
CA GLY A 20 -12.65 -9.19 -13.74
C GLY A 20 -12.51 -7.68 -13.58
N LEU A 21 -11.27 -7.18 -13.53
CA LEU A 21 -10.97 -5.76 -13.30
C LEU A 21 -11.63 -4.83 -14.33
N CYS A 22 -11.64 -5.23 -15.60
CA CYS A 22 -12.27 -4.43 -16.65
C CYS A 22 -13.78 -4.34 -16.44
N GLU A 23 -14.43 -5.47 -16.17
CA GLU A 23 -15.88 -5.50 -15.91
C GLU A 23 -16.23 -4.76 -14.61
N GLN A 24 -15.36 -4.80 -13.60
CA GLN A 24 -15.53 -4.05 -12.36
C GLN A 24 -15.37 -2.54 -12.58
N PHE A 25 -14.34 -2.10 -13.31
CA PHE A 25 -14.18 -0.68 -13.64
C PHE A 25 -15.29 -0.17 -14.55
N GLU A 26 -15.70 -0.96 -15.55
CA GLU A 26 -16.85 -0.63 -16.38
C GLU A 26 -18.13 -0.54 -15.54
N SER A 27 -18.35 -1.47 -14.60
CA SER A 27 -19.47 -1.40 -13.67
C SER A 27 -19.40 -0.18 -12.75
N ILE A 28 -18.19 0.22 -12.32
CA ILE A 28 -18.00 1.39 -11.47
C ILE A 28 -18.33 2.66 -12.24
N VAL A 29 -17.85 2.78 -13.48
CA VAL A 29 -18.02 3.97 -14.33
C VAL A 29 -19.43 4.06 -14.93
N SER A 30 -20.08 2.92 -15.20
CA SER A 30 -21.44 2.88 -15.78
C SER A 30 -22.56 3.02 -14.75
N ASN A 31 -22.26 2.83 -13.46
CA ASN A 31 -23.24 3.04 -12.41
C ASN A 31 -23.47 4.55 -12.21
N THR A 32 -24.64 5.05 -12.58
CA THR A 32 -25.04 6.46 -12.43
C THR A 32 -25.08 6.96 -10.97
N GLN A 33 -24.99 6.06 -9.99
CA GLN A 33 -24.86 6.40 -8.57
C GLN A 33 -23.39 6.55 -8.12
N ASN A 34 -22.44 6.07 -8.92
CA ASN A 34 -21.02 6.26 -8.65
C ASN A 34 -20.54 7.55 -9.32
N GLU A 35 -19.66 8.29 -8.64
CA GLU A 35 -19.12 9.56 -9.14
C GLU A 35 -17.89 9.40 -10.07
N TYR A 36 -17.47 8.16 -10.35
CA TYR A 36 -16.23 7.88 -11.06
C TYR A 36 -16.40 7.90 -12.58
N THR A 37 -15.53 8.66 -13.24
CA THR A 37 -15.44 8.71 -14.70
C THR A 37 -14.30 7.82 -15.23
N TYR A 38 -14.31 7.53 -16.53
CA TYR A 38 -13.15 6.92 -17.20
C TYR A 38 -11.85 7.71 -16.98
N SER A 39 -11.94 9.04 -16.90
CA SER A 39 -10.79 9.90 -16.62
C SER A 39 -10.18 9.59 -15.25
N ASP A 40 -11.02 9.32 -14.25
CA ASP A 40 -10.54 9.01 -12.90
C ASP A 40 -9.84 7.64 -12.88
N ILE A 41 -10.40 6.63 -13.56
CA ILE A 41 -9.74 5.33 -13.68
C ILE A 41 -8.39 5.45 -14.40
N LEU A 42 -8.31 6.28 -15.45
CA LEU A 42 -7.04 6.54 -16.14
C LEU A 42 -6.01 7.22 -15.22
N LYS A 43 -6.43 8.15 -14.37
CA LYS A 43 -5.53 8.77 -13.36
C LYS A 43 -5.01 7.73 -12.36
N LEU A 44 -5.85 6.80 -11.91
CA LEU A 44 -5.43 5.73 -11.00
C LEU A 44 -4.37 4.84 -11.67
N ILE A 45 -4.61 4.42 -12.92
CA ILE A 45 -3.66 3.61 -13.69
C ILE A 45 -2.36 4.38 -13.92
N ASP A 46 -2.45 5.65 -14.32
CA ASP A 46 -1.28 6.51 -14.52
C ASP A 46 -0.42 6.57 -13.25
N PHE A 47 -1.03 6.91 -12.12
CA PHE A 47 -0.33 7.12 -10.87
C PHE A 47 0.26 5.82 -10.28
N TYR A 48 -0.53 4.77 -10.16
CA TYR A 48 -0.10 3.56 -9.44
C TYR A 48 0.64 2.56 -10.31
N LEU A 49 0.46 2.58 -11.63
CA LEU A 49 1.03 1.59 -12.54
C LEU A 49 2.12 2.16 -13.46
N LEU A 50 1.87 3.32 -14.09
CA LEU A 50 2.78 3.92 -15.07
C LEU A 50 3.84 4.82 -14.43
N HIS A 51 3.48 5.56 -13.38
CA HIS A 51 4.36 6.48 -12.65
C HIS A 51 4.49 6.13 -11.16
N PRO A 52 4.82 4.88 -10.80
CA PRO A 52 4.73 4.42 -9.43
C PRO A 52 5.82 5.03 -8.53
N LEU A 53 5.44 5.37 -7.29
CA LEU A 53 6.31 6.06 -6.35
C LEU A 53 7.31 5.17 -5.59
N ASN A 54 7.39 3.88 -5.90
CA ASN A 54 8.25 2.93 -5.20
C ASN A 54 9.71 2.93 -5.71
N GLU A 55 10.02 3.56 -6.84
CA GLU A 55 11.39 3.61 -7.41
C GLU A 55 12.13 4.91 -7.05
N GLU A 56 13.24 4.84 -6.33
CA GLU A 56 13.86 6.01 -5.67
C GLU A 56 14.34 7.16 -6.60
N LYS A 57 14.99 6.85 -7.72
CA LYS A 57 15.45 7.88 -8.68
C LYS A 57 14.29 8.51 -9.43
N ASN A 58 13.27 7.71 -9.73
CA ASN A 58 12.11 8.12 -10.50
C ASN A 58 11.09 8.81 -9.61
N SER A 59 10.91 8.37 -8.36
CA SER A 59 9.91 8.89 -7.44
C SER A 59 10.15 10.36 -7.15
N GLN A 60 11.39 10.80 -6.93
CA GLN A 60 11.64 12.23 -6.67
C GLN A 60 11.43 13.09 -7.92
N LEU A 61 11.79 12.60 -9.10
CA LEU A 61 11.59 13.30 -10.37
C LEU A 61 10.10 13.33 -10.75
N ILE A 62 9.41 12.20 -10.69
CA ILE A 62 7.96 12.07 -10.94
C ILE A 62 7.17 12.93 -9.95
N LEU A 63 7.48 12.84 -8.65
CA LEU A 63 6.84 13.69 -7.65
C LEU A 63 7.08 15.16 -7.95
N ARG A 64 8.29 15.56 -8.37
CA ARG A 64 8.65 16.96 -8.64
C ARG A 64 8.17 17.51 -9.98
N ASP A 65 8.20 16.69 -11.03
CA ASP A 65 8.06 17.11 -12.43
C ASP A 65 6.69 16.72 -13.01
N THR A 66 6.09 15.63 -12.55
CA THR A 66 4.77 15.15 -12.99
C THR A 66 3.67 15.57 -12.04
N TYR A 67 3.88 15.36 -10.73
CA TYR A 67 2.92 15.70 -9.68
C TYR A 67 3.29 16.97 -8.92
N HIS A 68 4.34 17.69 -9.38
CA HIS A 68 4.77 19.01 -8.92
C HIS A 68 4.99 19.21 -7.40
N TRP A 69 5.20 18.13 -6.66
CA TRP A 69 5.21 18.10 -5.20
C TRP A 69 6.47 18.69 -4.58
N ARG A 70 6.27 19.62 -3.63
CA ARG A 70 7.32 20.46 -3.03
C ARG A 70 6.91 20.88 -1.61
N ILE A 71 7.69 20.55 -0.57
CA ILE A 71 7.53 21.17 0.77
C ILE A 71 8.60 22.22 0.99
N LYS A 72 8.21 23.40 1.49
CA LYS A 72 9.12 24.44 1.98
C LYS A 72 9.81 23.96 3.26
N SER A 73 11.13 23.98 3.26
CA SER A 73 12.01 23.63 4.38
C SER A 73 13.11 24.67 4.51
N LYS A 74 13.83 24.67 5.64
CA LYS A 74 15.09 25.41 5.75
C LYS A 74 16.29 24.49 5.64
N ASP A 75 17.36 24.94 4.99
CA ASP A 75 18.66 24.27 5.02
C ASP A 75 19.38 24.55 6.35
N LYS A 76 20.62 24.04 6.49
CA LYS A 76 21.42 24.26 7.71
C LYS A 76 21.86 25.72 7.89
N GLN A 77 21.79 26.54 6.84
CA GLN A 77 22.08 27.97 6.86
C GLN A 77 20.81 28.82 7.04
N GLY A 78 19.63 28.21 7.14
CA GLY A 78 18.36 28.90 7.29
C GLY A 78 17.72 29.36 5.98
N ASN A 79 18.32 29.05 4.82
CA ASN A 79 17.74 29.39 3.52
C ASN A 79 16.55 28.48 3.24
N GLU A 80 15.53 29.07 2.62
CA GLU A 80 14.38 28.31 2.16
C GLU A 80 14.79 27.38 1.01
N ILE A 81 14.57 26.09 1.21
CA ILE A 81 14.80 25.04 0.23
C ILE A 81 13.52 24.24 0.09
N THR A 82 13.28 23.74 -1.11
CA THR A 82 12.24 22.75 -1.31
C THR A 82 12.78 21.35 -1.02
N LYS A 83 12.10 20.58 -0.16
CA LYS A 83 12.38 19.17 0.09
C LYS A 83 11.13 18.32 -0.06
N LEU A 84 11.32 17.08 -0.50
CA LEU A 84 10.31 16.03 -0.44
C LEU A 84 10.46 15.32 0.92
N TYR A 85 9.38 15.20 1.70
CA TYR A 85 9.36 14.44 2.97
C TYR A 85 8.37 13.26 2.92
N PRO A 86 8.68 12.18 2.20
CA PRO A 86 7.78 11.04 2.01
C PRO A 86 7.18 10.49 3.31
N ASP A 87 7.94 10.49 4.41
CA ASP A 87 7.50 9.90 5.68
C ASP A 87 6.37 10.69 6.38
N LYS A 88 6.38 12.03 6.31
CA LYS A 88 5.30 12.85 6.90
C LYS A 88 3.98 12.60 6.18
N PHE A 89 4.04 12.51 4.86
CA PHE A 89 2.88 12.21 4.03
C PHE A 89 2.38 10.80 4.21
N PHE A 90 3.30 9.86 4.36
CA PHE A 90 2.93 8.49 4.63
C PHE A 90 2.07 8.38 5.90
N HIS A 91 2.40 9.14 6.94
CA HIS A 91 1.54 9.21 8.13
C HIS A 91 0.15 9.80 7.87
N ALA A 92 0.02 10.81 7.01
CA ALA A 92 -1.28 11.37 6.62
C ALA A 92 -2.09 10.38 5.77
N MET A 93 -1.45 9.70 4.81
CA MET A 93 -2.05 8.63 4.02
C MET A 93 -2.61 7.51 4.91
N LEU A 94 -1.82 7.06 5.90
CA LEU A 94 -2.24 6.02 6.83
C LEU A 94 -3.41 6.47 7.72
N LYS A 95 -3.53 7.76 8.03
CA LYS A 95 -4.69 8.29 8.77
C LYS A 95 -5.95 8.30 7.93
N ILE A 96 -5.87 8.81 6.69
CA ILE A 96 -7.03 8.93 5.80
C ILE A 96 -7.59 7.56 5.42
N SER A 97 -6.71 6.56 5.31
CA SER A 97 -7.07 5.18 4.96
C SER A 97 -7.51 4.30 6.14
N ASP A 98 -7.60 4.87 7.35
CA ASP A 98 -7.83 4.12 8.59
C ASP A 98 -6.77 3.02 8.86
N LEU A 99 -5.59 3.07 8.21
CA LEU A 99 -4.52 2.06 8.33
C LEU A 99 -3.48 2.37 9.42
N LYS A 100 -3.48 3.57 10.00
CA LYS A 100 -2.44 4.04 10.93
C LYS A 100 -2.15 3.03 12.04
N ASP A 101 -3.21 2.46 12.61
CA ASP A 101 -3.12 1.51 13.72
C ASP A 101 -3.39 0.06 13.28
N ASP A 102 -3.74 -0.18 12.01
CA ASP A 102 -4.15 -1.48 11.46
C ASP A 102 -3.26 -1.99 10.30
N ILE A 103 -2.02 -1.51 10.26
CA ILE A 103 -0.96 -2.00 9.37
C ILE A 103 0.06 -2.87 10.12
N ILE A 104 0.45 -4.00 9.51
CA ILE A 104 1.53 -4.89 9.97
C ILE A 104 2.59 -5.01 8.87
N TRP A 105 3.84 -4.73 9.26
CA TRP A 105 5.02 -4.96 8.44
C TRP A 105 5.67 -6.29 8.81
N THR A 106 6.01 -7.08 7.80
CA THR A 106 6.64 -8.39 7.96
C THR A 106 7.89 -8.49 7.08
N TYR A 107 8.79 -9.41 7.40
CA TYR A 107 10.09 -9.56 6.69
C TYR A 107 10.37 -10.99 6.23
N THR A 108 9.47 -11.90 6.58
CA THR A 108 9.61 -13.32 6.27
C THR A 108 8.26 -13.90 5.96
N ASP A 109 8.24 -14.81 5.02
CA ASP A 109 7.12 -15.63 4.59
C ASP A 109 6.27 -16.18 5.73
N LYS A 110 6.95 -16.74 6.74
CA LYS A 110 6.31 -17.31 7.92
C LYS A 110 5.55 -16.23 8.69
N LYS A 111 6.18 -15.08 8.92
CA LYS A 111 5.56 -13.95 9.62
C LYS A 111 4.45 -13.31 8.81
N THR A 112 4.59 -13.21 7.49
CA THR A 112 3.53 -12.74 6.60
C THR A 112 2.31 -13.65 6.70
N LYS A 113 2.48 -14.98 6.63
CA LYS A 113 1.39 -15.94 6.78
C LYS A 113 0.72 -15.88 8.16
N GLU A 114 1.50 -15.75 9.22
CA GLU A 114 0.98 -15.57 10.60
C GLU A 114 0.16 -14.27 10.73
N ALA A 115 0.66 -13.17 10.16
CA ALA A 115 -0.02 -11.87 10.20
C ALA A 115 -1.29 -11.82 9.35
N LEU A 116 -1.29 -12.44 8.16
CA LEU A 116 -2.49 -12.55 7.32
C LEU A 116 -3.61 -13.30 8.05
N LYS A 117 -3.27 -14.35 8.79
CA LYS A 117 -4.21 -15.08 9.66
C LYS A 117 -4.72 -14.22 10.80
N SER A 118 -3.81 -13.54 11.51
CA SER A 118 -4.20 -12.72 12.66
C SER A 118 -5.10 -11.56 12.24
N MET A 119 -4.89 -11.01 11.05
CA MET A 119 -5.69 -9.93 10.49
C MET A 119 -6.91 -10.42 9.69
N ASP A 120 -7.23 -11.72 9.65
CA ASP A 120 -8.33 -12.27 8.83
C ASP A 120 -8.30 -11.79 7.37
N LEU A 121 -7.15 -11.99 6.69
CA LEU A 121 -6.91 -11.63 5.29
C LEU A 121 -6.49 -12.84 4.42
N ASP A 122 -6.33 -14.02 5.02
CA ASP A 122 -5.94 -15.25 4.32
C ASP A 122 -7.12 -16.13 3.85
N ASN A 123 -8.34 -15.79 4.26
CA ASN A 123 -9.55 -16.54 3.94
C ASN A 123 -10.23 -16.06 2.64
N SER A 124 -11.13 -16.90 2.09
CA SER A 124 -12.01 -16.52 0.97
C SER A 124 -13.17 -15.62 1.40
N LEU A 125 -13.59 -15.76 2.66
CA LEU A 125 -14.58 -14.94 3.33
C LEU A 125 -13.87 -14.19 4.46
N ILE A 126 -13.92 -12.86 4.44
CA ILE A 126 -13.28 -11.99 5.44
C ILE A 126 -14.24 -10.90 5.89
N CYS A 127 -13.98 -10.25 7.02
CA CYS A 127 -14.63 -8.98 7.31
C CYS A 127 -14.18 -7.91 6.30
N ALA A 128 -15.10 -7.37 5.52
CA ALA A 128 -14.83 -6.30 4.56
C ALA A 128 -14.97 -4.88 5.15
N SER A 129 -15.51 -4.73 6.36
CA SER A 129 -15.87 -3.40 6.92
C SER A 129 -14.68 -2.63 7.51
N HIS A 130 -13.63 -3.32 7.96
CA HIS A 130 -12.53 -2.71 8.71
C HIS A 130 -11.23 -2.65 7.89
N PRO A 131 -10.79 -1.47 7.43
CA PRO A 131 -9.52 -1.31 6.72
C PRO A 131 -8.34 -1.85 7.54
N ARG A 132 -7.44 -2.56 6.87
CA ARG A 132 -6.26 -3.17 7.47
C ARG A 132 -5.31 -3.69 6.42
N ALA A 133 -4.03 -3.77 6.74
CA ALA A 133 -3.02 -4.21 5.80
C ALA A 133 -1.90 -5.06 6.43
N VAL A 134 -1.45 -6.06 5.68
CA VAL A 134 -0.25 -6.84 5.98
C VAL A 134 0.66 -6.75 4.76
N LEU A 135 1.91 -6.31 4.95
CA LEU A 135 2.86 -6.12 3.86
C LEU A 135 4.21 -6.77 4.20
N ASN A 136 4.83 -7.39 3.19
CA ASN A 136 6.18 -7.96 3.29
C ASN A 136 7.20 -6.95 2.76
N MET A 137 8.04 -6.44 3.66
CA MET A 137 9.07 -5.47 3.35
C MET A 137 10.35 -6.16 2.92
N ASP A 138 11.01 -5.56 1.94
CA ASP A 138 12.38 -5.94 1.64
C ASP A 138 13.28 -5.61 2.85
N CYS A 139 14.12 -6.57 3.22
CA CYS A 139 15.05 -6.44 4.34
C CYS A 139 16.47 -6.81 3.96
N LYS A 140 17.43 -6.17 4.64
CA LYS A 140 18.82 -6.61 4.69
C LYS A 140 18.98 -7.61 5.82
N LYS A 141 19.60 -8.75 5.50
CA LYS A 141 19.96 -9.79 6.46
C LYS A 141 21.48 -9.80 6.61
N GLU A 142 21.93 -9.54 7.82
CA GLU A 142 23.35 -9.57 8.18
C GLU A 142 23.55 -10.68 9.21
N ILE A 143 24.56 -11.53 8.99
CA ILE A 143 24.97 -12.53 9.97
C ILE A 143 26.05 -11.87 10.82
N ILE A 144 25.79 -11.75 12.12
CA ILE A 144 26.73 -11.19 13.09
C ILE A 144 26.98 -12.22 14.19
N GLU A 145 28.17 -12.19 14.78
CA GLU A 145 28.51 -13.02 15.94
C GLU A 145 28.18 -12.24 17.21
N ASP A 146 27.44 -12.86 18.13
CA ASP A 146 27.16 -12.27 19.44
C ASP A 146 28.38 -12.40 20.38
N ASN A 147 28.30 -11.76 21.55
CA ASN A 147 29.39 -11.76 22.53
C ASN A 147 29.73 -13.17 23.10
N ASN A 148 28.89 -14.17 22.84
CA ASN A 148 29.06 -15.55 23.29
C ASN A 148 29.53 -16.48 22.14
N GLY A 149 29.86 -15.93 20.97
CA GLY A 149 30.27 -16.70 19.79
C GLY A 149 29.13 -17.33 19.00
N ASN A 150 27.86 -16.97 19.27
CA ASN A 150 26.72 -17.47 18.51
C ASN A 150 26.47 -16.60 17.28
N LEU A 151 26.18 -17.23 16.14
CA LEU A 151 25.74 -16.52 14.94
C LEU A 151 24.27 -16.10 15.10
N ILE A 152 24.01 -14.79 15.04
CA ILE A 152 22.67 -14.20 15.01
C ILE A 152 22.43 -13.50 13.66
N VAL A 153 21.18 -13.56 13.19
CA VAL A 153 20.76 -12.86 11.97
C VAL A 153 20.13 -11.53 12.37
N ASN A 154 20.81 -10.44 12.06
CA ASN A 154 20.25 -9.11 12.17
C ASN A 154 19.42 -8.80 10.92
N ILE A 155 18.17 -8.39 11.12
CA ILE A 155 17.24 -8.03 10.05
C ILE A 155 16.95 -6.55 10.18
N SER A 156 17.31 -5.78 9.15
CA SER A 156 17.04 -4.34 9.08
C SER A 156 16.24 -3.99 7.83
N ASN A 157 15.47 -2.91 7.90
CA ASN A 157 14.70 -2.41 6.76
C ASN A 157 15.66 -1.99 5.64
N SER A 158 15.47 -2.54 4.43
CA SER A 158 16.12 -2.01 3.23
C SER A 158 15.20 -1.13 2.40
N GLU A 159 13.94 -1.03 2.79
CA GLU A 159 12.88 -0.31 2.09
C GLU A 159 12.10 0.58 3.07
N ALA A 160 11.65 1.74 2.60
CA ALA A 160 10.76 2.62 3.37
C ALA A 160 9.30 2.12 3.30
N GLY A 161 8.52 2.33 4.36
CA GLY A 161 7.14 1.82 4.45
C GLY A 161 6.24 2.27 3.29
N TYR A 162 6.34 3.54 2.88
CA TYR A 162 5.58 4.04 1.73
C TYR A 162 5.97 3.35 0.41
N LYS A 163 7.27 3.08 0.19
CA LYS A 163 7.74 2.36 -1.01
C LYS A 163 7.17 0.95 -1.05
N CYS A 164 7.18 0.27 0.10
CA CYS A 164 6.59 -1.07 0.24
C CYS A 164 5.09 -1.05 -0.09
N LEU A 165 4.34 -0.08 0.47
CA LEU A 165 2.92 0.08 0.18
C LEU A 165 2.66 0.26 -1.32
N PHE A 166 3.31 1.25 -1.96
CA PHE A 166 3.10 1.53 -3.38
C PHE A 166 3.53 0.36 -4.28
N ARG A 167 4.63 -0.33 -3.95
CA ARG A 167 5.08 -1.52 -4.67
C ARG A 167 4.01 -2.61 -4.68
N HIS A 168 3.39 -2.90 -3.53
CA HIS A 168 2.36 -3.91 -3.43
C HIS A 168 1.05 -3.50 -4.11
N ILE A 169 0.64 -2.23 -4.01
CA ILE A 169 -0.52 -1.71 -4.75
C ILE A 169 -0.32 -1.85 -6.26
N ARG A 170 0.83 -1.41 -6.78
CA ARG A 170 1.21 -1.56 -8.19
C ARG A 170 1.12 -3.02 -8.63
N ASN A 171 1.73 -3.94 -7.88
CA ASN A 171 1.75 -5.35 -8.24
C ASN A 171 0.34 -5.96 -8.26
N ALA A 172 -0.51 -5.60 -7.30
CA ALA A 172 -1.90 -6.03 -7.29
C ALA A 172 -2.67 -5.53 -8.52
N LEU A 173 -2.51 -4.26 -8.89
CA LEU A 173 -3.09 -3.67 -10.11
C LEU A 173 -2.56 -4.34 -11.38
N ALA A 174 -1.24 -4.47 -11.52
CA ALA A 174 -0.56 -5.04 -12.69
C ALA A 174 -0.94 -6.51 -12.95
N HIS A 175 -1.44 -7.20 -11.93
CA HIS A 175 -1.76 -8.62 -11.97
C HIS A 175 -3.25 -8.91 -11.78
N ASN A 176 -4.10 -7.88 -11.80
CA ASN A 176 -5.55 -8.04 -11.64
C ASN A 176 -5.91 -8.82 -10.36
N ASN A 177 -5.29 -8.44 -9.23
CA ASN A 177 -5.54 -9.03 -7.91
C ASN A 177 -6.26 -8.01 -7.01
N ILE A 178 -7.34 -7.46 -7.53
CA ILE A 178 -8.20 -6.49 -6.85
C ILE A 178 -9.56 -7.12 -6.68
N PHE A 179 -10.06 -7.12 -5.45
CA PHE A 179 -11.27 -7.81 -5.08
C PHE A 179 -12.22 -6.80 -4.44
N PHE A 180 -13.33 -6.51 -5.12
CA PHE A 180 -14.31 -5.52 -4.67
C PHE A 180 -15.36 -6.18 -3.76
N TYR A 181 -15.81 -5.39 -2.79
CA TYR A 181 -16.92 -5.72 -1.90
C TYR A 181 -18.08 -4.75 -2.12
N GLU A 182 -19.29 -5.20 -1.78
CA GLU A 182 -20.52 -4.40 -1.95
C GLU A 182 -20.51 -3.10 -1.13
N ASN A 183 -19.73 -3.04 -0.04
CA ASN A 183 -19.61 -1.86 0.80
C ASN A 183 -18.63 -0.80 0.26
N GLY A 184 -18.13 -0.95 -0.97
CA GLY A 184 -17.18 -0.02 -1.59
C GLY A 184 -15.71 -0.23 -1.17
N ASN A 185 -15.43 -1.19 -0.30
CA ASN A 185 -14.06 -1.56 0.02
C ASN A 185 -13.47 -2.48 -1.05
N ILE A 186 -12.15 -2.42 -1.16
CA ILE A 186 -11.34 -3.27 -2.03
C ILE A 186 -10.27 -3.99 -1.23
N LEU A 187 -10.00 -5.23 -1.61
CA LEU A 187 -8.86 -5.99 -1.16
C LEU A 187 -7.86 -6.14 -2.31
N LEU A 188 -6.66 -5.61 -2.11
CA LEU A 188 -5.52 -5.75 -3.01
C LEU A 188 -4.64 -6.88 -2.49
N LYS A 189 -4.38 -7.91 -3.32
CA LYS A 189 -3.43 -8.98 -2.97
C LYS A 189 -2.21 -8.96 -3.88
N ASP A 190 -1.02 -8.98 -3.28
CA ASP A 190 0.22 -9.23 -3.99
C ASP A 190 0.70 -10.65 -3.71
N PHE A 191 1.31 -11.27 -4.72
CA PHE A 191 1.81 -12.64 -4.66
C PHE A 191 3.27 -12.68 -5.13
N GLN A 192 4.08 -13.46 -4.43
CA GLN A 192 5.44 -13.74 -4.88
C GLN A 192 5.41 -14.47 -6.22
N ARG A 193 6.27 -14.05 -7.14
CA ARG A 193 6.51 -14.72 -8.42
C ARG A 193 7.89 -15.34 -8.43
N ASP A 194 7.97 -16.67 -8.31
CA ASP A 194 9.21 -17.40 -8.53
C ASP A 194 9.27 -17.92 -9.99
N GLY A 195 10.08 -17.25 -10.82
CA GLY A 195 10.62 -17.82 -12.07
C GLY A 195 9.61 -18.39 -13.07
N GLY A 196 8.40 -17.81 -13.17
CA GLY A 196 7.39 -18.22 -14.16
C GLY A 196 6.61 -19.49 -13.82
N LYS A 197 6.82 -20.12 -12.65
CA LYS A 197 6.02 -21.26 -12.20
C LYS A 197 5.01 -20.82 -11.16
N GLN A 198 3.75 -20.82 -11.56
CA GLN A 198 2.55 -20.42 -10.82
C GLN A 198 2.18 -21.38 -9.66
N LYS A 199 3.14 -22.15 -9.13
CA LYS A 199 2.79 -23.37 -8.40
C LYS A 199 2.45 -23.18 -6.91
N ASP A 200 2.78 -22.04 -6.32
CA ASP A 200 2.32 -21.68 -4.98
C ASP A 200 2.25 -20.14 -4.90
N ASN A 201 1.11 -19.55 -5.26
CA ASN A 201 0.90 -18.09 -5.18
C ASN A 201 0.96 -17.64 -3.72
N LYS A 202 2.16 -17.40 -3.23
CA LYS A 202 2.41 -17.03 -1.84
C LYS A 202 2.11 -15.55 -1.66
N VAL A 203 1.09 -15.24 -0.87
CA VAL A 203 0.68 -13.86 -0.60
C VAL A 203 1.82 -13.11 0.09
N THR A 204 2.27 -12.02 -0.53
CA THR A 204 3.30 -11.11 -0.01
C THR A 204 2.67 -9.86 0.61
N ALA A 205 1.48 -9.47 0.17
CA ALA A 205 0.70 -8.43 0.82
C ALA A 205 -0.80 -8.64 0.64
N ALA A 206 -1.57 -8.14 1.60
CA ALA A 206 -3.01 -7.98 1.51
C ALA A 206 -3.38 -6.62 2.12
N ILE A 207 -4.08 -5.78 1.36
CA ILE A 207 -4.45 -4.42 1.75
C ILE A 207 -5.95 -4.27 1.54
N LEU A 208 -6.71 -4.16 2.63
CA LEU A 208 -8.14 -3.85 2.62
C LEU A 208 -8.33 -2.38 2.96
N ILE A 209 -8.91 -1.61 2.03
CA ILE A 209 -9.18 -0.17 2.17
C ILE A 209 -10.45 0.18 1.39
N LYS A 210 -10.97 1.40 1.57
CA LYS A 210 -12.00 1.96 0.69
C LYS A 210 -11.41 2.14 -0.72
N PHE A 211 -12.21 1.96 -1.77
CA PHE A 211 -11.75 2.23 -3.13
C PHE A 211 -11.33 3.71 -3.28
N ASP A 212 -12.12 4.61 -2.71
CA ASP A 212 -11.93 6.07 -2.67
C ASP A 212 -10.55 6.46 -2.13
N THR A 213 -10.02 5.69 -1.18
CA THR A 213 -8.71 5.94 -0.57
C THR A 213 -7.58 6.02 -1.60
N LEU A 214 -7.67 5.28 -2.71
CA LEU A 214 -6.67 5.36 -3.78
C LEU A 214 -6.65 6.76 -4.42
N PHE A 215 -7.81 7.40 -4.56
CA PHE A 215 -7.93 8.76 -5.07
C PHE A 215 -7.60 9.81 -4.01
N GLU A 216 -8.00 9.59 -2.76
CA GLU A 216 -7.64 10.48 -1.65
C GLU A 216 -6.13 10.59 -1.46
N TRP A 217 -5.40 9.49 -1.66
CA TRP A 217 -3.93 9.49 -1.64
C TRP A 217 -3.33 10.28 -2.80
N ILE A 218 -3.86 10.13 -4.03
CA ILE A 218 -3.44 10.96 -5.17
C ILE A 218 -3.68 12.43 -4.84
N LYS A 219 -4.90 12.77 -4.40
CA LYS A 219 -5.27 14.14 -4.05
C LYS A 219 -4.41 14.70 -2.92
N LEU A 220 -4.10 13.94 -1.88
CA LEU A 220 -3.22 14.38 -0.79
C LEU A 220 -1.83 14.76 -1.33
N ILE A 221 -1.33 13.99 -2.29
CA ILE A 221 -0.03 14.22 -2.92
C ILE A 221 -0.10 15.46 -3.84
N GLU A 222 -1.24 15.70 -4.49
CA GLU A 222 -1.47 16.87 -5.36
C GLU A 222 -1.77 18.18 -4.57
N THR A 223 -2.55 18.13 -3.49
CA THR A 223 -3.17 19.32 -2.84
C THR A 223 -2.26 20.05 -1.85
N GLU A 224 -1.21 19.42 -1.30
CA GLU A 224 -0.29 20.11 -0.38
C GLU A 224 0.57 21.23 -1.03
N GLN A 225 0.31 21.54 -2.30
CA GLN A 225 0.80 22.74 -2.98
C GLN A 225 0.08 24.02 -2.53
N GLU A 226 -1.25 24.01 -2.39
CA GLU A 226 -2.05 25.24 -2.23
C GLU A 226 -1.90 25.86 -0.83
N ASN A 227 -1.74 25.05 0.22
CA ASN A 227 -1.63 25.54 1.60
C ASN A 227 -0.23 26.06 1.98
N ASN A 228 0.73 26.04 1.05
CA ASN A 228 2.08 26.58 1.26
C ASN A 228 2.33 27.86 0.43
N GLU A 229 1.33 28.33 -0.33
CA GLU A 229 1.35 29.57 -1.12
C GLU A 229 0.54 30.73 -0.49
N GLU A 230 -0.22 30.49 0.57
CA GLU A 230 -0.78 31.51 1.50
C GLU A 230 0.12 31.72 2.73
#